data_AF-A0AAE9L773-F1
#
_entry.id   AF-A0AAE9L773-F1
#
_cell.length_a   1.000
_cell.length_b   1.000
_cell.length_c   1.000
_cell.angle_alpha   90.00
_cell.angle_beta   90.00
_cell.angle_gamma   90.00
#
_symmetry.space_group_name_H-M   'P 1'
#
loop_
_entity.id
_entity.type
_entity.pdbx_description
1 polymer ?
#
loop_
_entity_poly.entity_id
_entity_poly.type
_entity_poly.pdbx_seq_one_letter_code
_entity_poly.pdbx_strand_id
1 'polypeptide(L)'
;MAHYLIQDDVMDTAADNRKMQLALSQLFYTECISVYRDLFPATSPFWSYARTYVDEWAVSVISEGTEDYFQGERNKVALKASPLKMAGTGALLLAGRADLIQTITNMTDLALLVLQMSDDWADWSEDLVEHSYNCLLSHISAEQKTAYCEGLGPQQIQEAIYVRGVLASYVSIADQAVQQLETLKPSIHGLRSFAHSIAAELGEVAAEIEGGRSHLRRGGLDYWLSKNMK
;
A
#
# COMPACT_ATOMS: atom_id res chain seq x y z
N MET A 1 -14.25 -1.60 -4.11
CA MET A 1 -13.08 -2.41 -3.67
C MET A 1 -13.31 -3.90 -3.78
N ALA A 2 -14.38 -4.50 -3.25
CA ALA A 2 -14.59 -5.96 -3.32
C ALA A 2 -14.43 -6.59 -4.72
N HIS A 3 -14.92 -5.92 -5.78
CA HIS A 3 -14.65 -6.33 -7.16
C HIS A 3 -13.16 -6.48 -7.46
N TYR A 4 -12.36 -5.46 -7.14
CA TYR A 4 -10.94 -5.38 -7.45
C TYR A 4 -10.11 -6.33 -6.58
N LEU A 5 -10.44 -6.50 -5.30
CA LEU A 5 -9.79 -7.49 -4.44
C LEU A 5 -9.95 -8.91 -5.01
N ILE A 6 -11.16 -9.28 -5.45
CA ILE A 6 -11.37 -10.59 -6.06
C ILE A 6 -10.63 -10.74 -7.40
N GLN A 7 -10.50 -9.66 -8.19
CA GLN A 7 -9.69 -9.71 -9.41
C GLN A 7 -8.23 -9.96 -9.07
N ASP A 8 -7.71 -9.26 -8.06
CA ASP A 8 -6.34 -9.39 -7.56
C ASP A 8 -6.04 -10.82 -7.11
N ASP A 9 -6.85 -11.34 -6.18
CA ASP A 9 -6.74 -12.71 -5.67
C ASP A 9 -6.71 -13.75 -6.81
N VAL A 10 -7.53 -13.54 -7.86
CA VAL A 10 -7.62 -14.46 -9.01
C VAL A 10 -6.39 -14.37 -9.90
N MET A 11 -5.80 -13.19 -10.04
CA MET A 11 -4.57 -12.95 -10.80
C MET A 11 -3.36 -13.57 -10.10
N ASP A 12 -3.28 -13.42 -8.78
CA ASP A 12 -2.13 -13.86 -7.99
C ASP A 12 -2.20 -15.35 -7.62
N THR A 13 -3.40 -15.86 -7.32
CA THR A 13 -3.55 -17.24 -6.83
C THR A 13 -4.16 -18.21 -7.84
N ALA A 14 -3.64 -19.44 -7.86
CA ALA A 14 -4.20 -20.56 -8.63
C ALA A 14 -5.37 -21.25 -7.90
N ALA A 15 -6.51 -20.57 -7.77
CA ALA A 15 -7.68 -21.12 -7.08
C ALA A 15 -8.63 -21.96 -7.97
N ASP A 16 -9.18 -23.04 -7.41
CA ASP A 16 -10.14 -23.92 -8.11
C ASP A 16 -11.51 -23.25 -8.37
N ASN A 17 -11.84 -22.18 -7.65
CA ASN A 17 -13.14 -21.48 -7.71
C ASN A 17 -13.11 -20.18 -8.55
N ARG A 18 -12.07 -19.94 -9.36
CA ARG A 18 -11.90 -18.73 -10.19
C ARG A 18 -13.14 -18.31 -10.98
N LYS A 19 -13.89 -19.26 -11.55
CA LYS A 19 -15.13 -18.96 -12.29
C LYS A 19 -16.20 -18.29 -11.41
N MET A 20 -16.34 -18.78 -10.17
CA MET A 20 -17.29 -18.23 -9.20
C MET A 20 -16.83 -16.87 -8.70
N GLN A 21 -15.53 -16.73 -8.39
CA GLN A 21 -14.92 -15.47 -7.99
C GLN A 21 -15.10 -14.39 -9.07
N LEU A 22 -14.77 -14.68 -10.33
CA LEU A 22 -14.94 -13.73 -11.44
C LEU A 22 -16.42 -13.35 -11.66
N ALA A 23 -17.34 -14.31 -11.58
CA ALA A 23 -18.76 -14.02 -11.70
C ALA A 23 -19.27 -13.13 -10.55
N LEU A 24 -18.87 -13.41 -9.32
CA LEU A 24 -19.23 -12.62 -8.14
C LEU A 24 -18.62 -11.21 -8.20
N SER A 25 -17.35 -11.13 -8.60
CA SER A 25 -16.64 -9.88 -8.82
C SER A 25 -17.40 -8.99 -9.82
N GLN A 26 -17.89 -9.55 -10.93
CA GLN A 26 -18.68 -8.82 -11.90
C GLN A 26 -20.02 -8.32 -11.32
N LEU A 27 -20.70 -9.13 -10.49
CA LEU A 27 -21.93 -8.71 -9.82
C LEU A 27 -21.66 -7.51 -8.89
N PHE A 28 -20.60 -7.56 -8.08
CA PHE A 28 -20.22 -6.43 -7.22
C PHE A 28 -19.91 -5.16 -8.00
N TYR A 29 -19.25 -5.27 -9.14
CA TYR A 29 -19.00 -4.12 -9.99
C TYR A 29 -20.29 -3.55 -10.58
N THR A 30 -21.17 -4.40 -11.10
CA THR A 30 -22.44 -3.97 -11.68
C THR A 30 -23.32 -3.24 -10.66
N GLU A 31 -23.45 -3.78 -9.45
CA GLU A 31 -24.18 -3.13 -8.36
C GLU A 31 -23.55 -1.79 -7.95
N CYS A 32 -22.22 -1.74 -7.83
CA CYS A 32 -21.50 -0.51 -7.51
C CYS A 32 -21.74 0.59 -8.55
N ILE A 33 -21.66 0.25 -9.84
CA ILE A 33 -21.92 1.21 -10.93
C ILE A 33 -23.39 1.62 -10.97
N SER A 34 -24.33 0.74 -10.62
CA SER A 34 -25.75 1.10 -10.53
C SER A 34 -25.97 2.23 -9.52
N VAL A 35 -25.37 2.13 -8.32
CA VAL A 35 -25.45 3.17 -7.29
C VAL A 35 -24.90 4.51 -7.81
N TYR A 36 -23.78 4.51 -8.53
CA TYR A 36 -23.23 5.74 -9.09
C TYR A 36 -24.08 6.34 -10.21
N ARG A 37 -24.81 5.52 -10.98
CA ARG A 37 -25.71 6.01 -12.04
C ARG A 37 -26.92 6.75 -11.49
N ASP A 38 -27.40 6.36 -10.32
CA ASP A 38 -28.49 7.07 -9.64
C ASP A 38 -28.06 8.45 -9.13
N LEU A 39 -26.76 8.62 -8.83
CA LEU A 39 -26.19 9.87 -8.30
C LEU A 39 -25.69 10.81 -9.39
N PHE A 40 -25.22 10.28 -10.53
CA PHE A 40 -24.54 11.06 -11.55
C PHE A 40 -25.17 10.88 -12.93
N PRO A 41 -25.64 11.96 -13.59
CA PRO A 41 -26.11 11.88 -14.97
C PRO A 41 -24.97 11.45 -15.91
N ALA A 42 -25.31 10.93 -17.09
CA ALA A 42 -24.32 10.45 -18.06
C ALA A 42 -23.31 11.52 -18.51
N THR A 43 -23.68 12.80 -18.43
CA THR A 43 -22.82 13.96 -18.76
C THR A 43 -21.94 14.42 -17.60
N SER A 44 -22.05 13.81 -16.42
CA SER A 44 -21.26 14.17 -15.25
C SER A 44 -19.76 13.93 -15.48
N PRO A 45 -18.87 14.84 -15.04
CA PRO A 45 -17.42 14.63 -15.09
C PRO A 45 -16.97 13.44 -14.20
N PHE A 46 -17.82 12.96 -13.29
CA PHE A 46 -17.56 11.77 -12.47
C PHE A 46 -17.10 10.58 -13.33
N TRP A 47 -17.74 10.34 -14.47
CA TRP A 47 -17.45 9.18 -15.32
C TRP A 47 -16.06 9.23 -15.95
N SER A 48 -15.53 10.42 -16.21
CA SER A 48 -14.16 10.59 -16.69
C SER A 48 -13.16 10.20 -15.60
N TYR A 49 -13.36 10.68 -14.36
CA TYR A 49 -12.52 10.28 -13.24
C TYR A 49 -12.61 8.80 -12.93
N ALA A 50 -13.82 8.23 -12.93
CA ALA A 50 -14.03 6.80 -12.70
C ALA A 50 -13.27 5.96 -13.74
N ARG A 51 -13.29 6.36 -15.02
CA ARG A 51 -12.48 5.72 -16.06
C ARG A 51 -10.98 5.83 -15.76
N THR A 52 -10.49 7.02 -15.44
CA THR A 52 -9.08 7.22 -15.09
C THR A 52 -8.64 6.31 -13.95
N TYR A 53 -9.44 6.17 -12.89
CA TYR A 53 -9.09 5.29 -11.76
C TYR A 53 -9.08 3.80 -12.12
N VAL A 54 -9.94 3.38 -13.06
CA VAL A 54 -9.93 2.01 -13.60
C VAL A 54 -8.68 1.79 -14.46
N ASP A 55 -8.34 2.76 -15.31
CA ASP A 55 -7.17 2.70 -16.17
C ASP A 55 -5.89 2.68 -15.34
N GLU A 56 -5.80 3.49 -14.29
CA GLU A 56 -4.70 3.48 -13.31
C GLU A 56 -4.53 2.12 -12.64
N TRP A 57 -5.63 1.52 -12.16
CA TRP A 57 -5.61 0.17 -11.59
C TRP A 57 -5.11 -0.86 -12.61
N ALA A 58 -5.68 -0.85 -13.82
CA ALA A 58 -5.35 -1.81 -14.86
C ALA A 58 -3.88 -1.71 -15.26
N VAL A 59 -3.32 -0.49 -15.37
CA VAL A 59 -1.89 -0.28 -15.61
C VAL A 59 -1.06 -0.76 -14.42
N SER A 60 -1.48 -0.45 -13.19
CA SER A 60 -0.74 -0.86 -11.99
C SER A 60 -0.57 -2.38 -11.93
N VAL A 61 -1.66 -3.14 -12.04
CA VAL A 61 -1.61 -4.61 -11.88
C VAL A 61 -0.84 -5.33 -12.98
N ILE A 62 -0.83 -4.80 -14.21
CA ILE A 62 -0.03 -5.41 -15.30
C ILE A 62 1.46 -5.06 -15.23
N SER A 63 1.80 -3.97 -14.52
CA SER A 63 3.18 -3.49 -14.39
C SER A 63 3.89 -4.05 -13.15
N GLU A 64 3.17 -4.78 -12.28
CA GLU A 64 3.76 -5.49 -11.15
C GLU A 64 4.90 -6.41 -11.62
N GLY A 65 6.04 -6.32 -10.94
CA GLY A 65 7.25 -7.09 -11.25
C GLY A 65 8.08 -6.58 -12.45
N THR A 66 7.62 -5.57 -13.19
CA THR A 66 8.39 -4.97 -14.30
C THR A 66 8.88 -3.55 -14.03
N GLU A 67 8.12 -2.77 -13.27
CA GLU A 67 8.46 -1.39 -12.90
C GLU A 67 8.61 -1.27 -11.38
N ASP A 68 9.73 -0.71 -10.92
CA ASP A 68 9.97 -0.49 -9.48
C ASP A 68 9.46 0.90 -9.04
N TYR A 69 8.14 1.03 -8.92
CA TYR A 69 7.49 2.30 -8.55
C TYR A 69 7.93 2.82 -7.19
N PHE A 70 8.24 1.95 -6.24
CA PHE A 70 8.70 2.35 -4.90
C PHE A 70 10.05 3.07 -4.92
N GLN A 71 10.93 2.83 -5.89
CA GLN A 71 12.18 3.61 -6.01
C GLN A 71 12.03 4.84 -6.91
N GLY A 72 11.24 4.76 -7.98
CA GLY A 72 11.01 5.84 -8.92
C GLY A 72 9.89 6.80 -8.50
N GLU A 73 8.66 6.43 -8.82
CA GLU A 73 7.45 7.24 -8.62
C GLU A 73 6.57 6.63 -7.53
N ARG A 74 6.94 6.81 -6.25
CA ARG A 74 6.29 6.15 -5.08
C ARG A 74 4.78 6.32 -5.01
N ASN A 75 4.25 7.43 -5.48
CA ASN A 75 2.80 7.65 -5.55
C ASN A 75 2.10 6.64 -6.48
N LYS A 76 2.81 6.04 -7.44
CA LYS A 76 2.28 5.02 -8.33
C LYS A 76 2.00 3.68 -7.64
N VAL A 77 2.62 3.43 -6.48
CA VAL A 77 2.31 2.25 -5.65
C VAL A 77 0.82 2.22 -5.28
N ALA A 78 0.23 3.39 -5.01
CA ALA A 78 -1.19 3.49 -4.64
C ALA A 78 -2.17 3.25 -5.81
N LEU A 79 -1.69 3.14 -7.06
CA LEU A 79 -2.58 3.01 -8.23
C LEU A 79 -3.35 1.69 -8.25
N LYS A 80 -2.82 0.63 -7.62
CA LYS A 80 -3.54 -0.63 -7.40
C LYS A 80 -4.83 -0.44 -6.61
N ALA A 81 -4.88 0.58 -5.76
CA ALA A 81 -6.07 0.96 -5.00
C ALA A 81 -6.83 2.17 -5.60
N SER A 82 -6.48 2.61 -6.80
CA SER A 82 -7.08 3.79 -7.44
C SER A 82 -8.61 3.83 -7.45
N PRO A 83 -9.34 2.71 -7.66
CA PRO A 83 -10.79 2.71 -7.68
C PRO A 83 -11.43 3.18 -6.36
N LEU A 84 -10.73 3.12 -5.23
CA LEU A 84 -11.18 3.69 -3.95
C LEU A 84 -11.48 5.19 -4.08
N LYS A 85 -10.72 5.91 -4.93
CA LYS A 85 -10.85 7.36 -5.14
C LYS A 85 -12.20 7.77 -5.74
N MET A 86 -12.94 6.84 -6.35
CA MET A 86 -14.29 7.10 -6.88
C MET A 86 -15.23 7.67 -5.82
N ALA A 87 -15.22 7.12 -4.61
CA ALA A 87 -16.11 7.58 -3.54
C ALA A 87 -15.80 9.02 -3.11
N GLY A 88 -14.52 9.34 -2.92
CA GLY A 88 -14.07 10.70 -2.57
C GLY A 88 -14.40 11.71 -3.68
N THR A 89 -14.10 11.36 -4.93
CA THR A 89 -14.41 12.22 -6.09
C THR A 89 -15.90 12.43 -6.27
N GLY A 90 -16.71 11.38 -6.09
CA GLY A 90 -18.16 11.49 -6.11
C GLY A 90 -18.68 12.46 -5.03
N ALA A 91 -18.20 12.33 -3.80
CA ALA A 91 -18.59 13.22 -2.70
C ALA A 91 -18.22 14.69 -2.99
N LEU A 92 -17.03 14.94 -3.53
CA LEU A 92 -16.58 16.28 -3.90
C LEU A 92 -17.43 16.89 -5.02
N LEU A 93 -17.78 16.11 -6.04
CA LEU A 93 -18.63 16.58 -7.13
C LEU A 93 -20.04 16.93 -6.64
N LEU A 94 -20.65 16.08 -5.80
CA LEU A 94 -21.96 16.36 -5.20
C LEU A 94 -21.94 17.60 -4.30
N ALA A 95 -20.80 17.89 -3.66
CA ALA A 95 -20.60 19.08 -2.84
C ALA A 95 -20.23 20.34 -3.65
N GLY A 96 -20.12 20.25 -4.98
CA GLY A 96 -19.66 21.37 -5.82
C GLY A 96 -18.19 21.75 -5.58
N ARG A 97 -17.37 20.82 -5.08
CA ARG A 97 -15.96 21.01 -4.72
C ARG A 97 -15.00 20.30 -5.67
N ALA A 98 -15.29 20.38 -6.96
CA ALA A 98 -14.45 19.79 -8.01
C ALA A 98 -13.00 20.34 -7.98
N ASP A 99 -12.82 21.56 -7.50
CA ASP A 99 -11.53 22.22 -7.27
C ASP A 99 -10.57 21.41 -6.38
N LEU A 100 -11.11 20.58 -5.49
CA LEU A 100 -10.32 19.81 -4.53
C LEU A 100 -9.95 18.40 -5.01
N ILE A 101 -10.51 17.91 -6.12
CA ILE A 101 -10.38 16.49 -6.53
C ILE A 101 -8.93 16.07 -6.64
N GLN A 102 -8.09 16.86 -7.30
CA GLN A 102 -6.67 16.53 -7.45
C GLN A 102 -5.95 16.51 -6.09
N THR A 103 -6.23 17.48 -5.23
CA THR A 103 -5.58 17.53 -3.91
C THR A 103 -5.98 16.35 -3.05
N ILE A 104 -7.27 15.98 -3.02
CA ILE A 104 -7.74 14.83 -2.24
C ILE A 104 -7.25 13.50 -2.84
N THR A 105 -7.14 13.42 -4.17
CA THR A 105 -6.51 12.27 -4.86
C THR A 105 -5.09 12.09 -4.34
N ASN A 106 -4.26 13.14 -4.38
CA ASN A 106 -2.87 13.07 -3.90
C ASN A 106 -2.78 12.73 -2.41
N MET A 107 -3.68 13.28 -1.58
CA MET A 107 -3.75 12.94 -0.16
C MET A 107 -4.09 11.45 0.05
N THR A 108 -4.99 10.92 -0.77
CA THR A 108 -5.40 9.51 -0.73
C THR A 108 -4.24 8.61 -1.15
N ASP A 109 -3.53 8.96 -2.22
CA ASP A 109 -2.37 8.20 -2.70
C ASP A 109 -1.24 8.14 -1.65
N LEU A 110 -0.99 9.23 -0.90
CA LEU A 110 -0.02 9.23 0.21
C LEU A 110 -0.45 8.29 1.34
N ALA A 111 -1.73 8.30 1.73
CA ALA A 111 -2.24 7.43 2.77
C ALA A 111 -2.21 5.94 2.35
N LEU A 112 -2.52 5.67 1.08
CA LEU A 112 -2.49 4.32 0.52
C LEU A 112 -1.05 3.80 0.33
N LEU A 113 -0.08 4.67 0.04
CA LEU A 113 1.33 4.29 0.06
C LEU A 113 1.74 3.79 1.45
N VAL A 114 1.36 4.50 2.52
CA VAL A 114 1.69 4.10 3.90
C VAL A 114 1.00 2.77 4.25
N LEU A 115 -0.25 2.59 3.84
CA LEU A 115 -0.97 1.31 3.99
C LEU A 115 -0.23 0.18 3.30
N GLN A 116 0.09 0.32 2.00
CA GLN A 116 0.80 -0.69 1.24
C GLN A 116 2.14 -1.04 1.88
N MET A 117 2.88 -0.04 2.40
CA MET A 117 4.14 -0.32 3.09
C MET A 117 3.97 -1.17 4.35
N SER A 118 2.86 -1.01 5.07
CA SER A 118 2.56 -1.83 6.24
C SER A 118 2.16 -3.25 5.84
N ASP A 119 1.34 -3.39 4.80
CA ASP A 119 0.90 -4.68 4.26
C ASP A 119 2.12 -5.46 3.71
N ASP A 120 2.96 -4.80 2.91
CA ASP A 120 4.20 -5.38 2.36
C ASP A 120 5.20 -5.82 3.44
N TRP A 121 5.18 -5.19 4.61
CA TRP A 121 5.94 -5.66 5.76
C TRP A 121 5.35 -6.94 6.36
N ALA A 122 4.02 -7.07 6.43
CA ALA A 122 3.39 -8.27 6.95
C ALA A 122 3.59 -9.47 6.00
N ASP A 123 3.52 -9.21 4.69
CA ASP A 123 3.35 -10.25 3.68
C ASP A 123 4.62 -10.56 2.87
N TRP A 124 5.76 -9.91 3.16
CA TRP A 124 7.00 -10.04 2.37
C TRP A 124 7.43 -11.48 2.08
N SER A 125 7.15 -12.41 3.00
CA SER A 125 7.52 -13.82 2.82
C SER A 125 6.65 -14.54 1.81
N GLU A 126 5.36 -14.19 1.76
CA GLU A 126 4.39 -14.73 0.79
C GLU A 126 4.64 -14.09 -0.57
N ASP A 127 4.79 -12.76 -0.62
CA ASP A 127 5.07 -12.01 -1.85
C ASP A 127 6.36 -12.46 -2.55
N LEU A 128 7.39 -12.84 -1.77
CA LEU A 128 8.62 -13.39 -2.34
C LEU A 128 8.38 -14.71 -3.11
N VAL A 129 7.49 -15.55 -2.60
CA VAL A 129 7.17 -16.87 -3.20
C VAL A 129 6.25 -16.70 -4.40
N GLU A 130 5.28 -15.79 -4.30
CA GLU A 130 4.29 -15.52 -5.35
C GLU A 130 4.85 -14.61 -6.46
N HIS A 131 6.03 -14.02 -6.24
CA HIS A 131 6.64 -13.01 -7.11
C HIS A 131 5.78 -11.74 -7.26
N SER A 132 4.97 -11.45 -6.25
CA SER A 132 4.16 -10.24 -6.13
C SER A 132 5.05 -9.04 -5.85
N TYR A 133 4.68 -7.87 -6.38
CA TYR A 133 5.44 -6.66 -6.15
C TYR A 133 5.32 -6.21 -4.69
N ASN A 134 6.46 -5.96 -4.05
CA ASN A 134 6.53 -5.63 -2.63
C ASN A 134 7.56 -4.50 -2.40
N CYS A 135 7.11 -3.43 -1.76
CA CYS A 135 7.88 -2.21 -1.50
C CYS A 135 9.06 -2.46 -0.54
N LEU A 136 8.93 -3.36 0.44
CA LEU A 136 10.03 -3.71 1.33
C LEU A 136 11.13 -4.47 0.57
N LEU A 137 10.77 -5.43 -0.28
CA LEU A 137 11.72 -6.14 -1.12
C LEU A 137 12.43 -5.21 -2.12
N SER A 138 11.68 -4.26 -2.69
CA SER A 138 12.24 -3.18 -3.51
C SER A 138 13.25 -2.35 -2.71
N HIS A 139 12.89 -1.92 -1.51
CA HIS A 139 13.76 -1.14 -0.63
C HIS A 139 15.05 -1.88 -0.28
N ILE A 140 14.96 -3.17 0.05
CA ILE A 140 16.11 -4.01 0.35
C ILE A 140 17.02 -4.18 -0.88
N SER A 141 16.44 -4.34 -2.07
CA SER A 141 17.20 -4.43 -3.34
C SER A 141 17.95 -3.14 -3.62
N ALA A 142 17.30 -1.99 -3.41
CA ALA A 142 17.89 -0.67 -3.60
C ALA A 142 19.06 -0.40 -2.64
N GLU A 143 18.95 -0.78 -1.36
CA GLU A 143 20.07 -0.68 -0.41
C GLU A 143 21.28 -1.54 -0.81
N GLN A 144 21.04 -2.68 -1.47
CA GLN A 144 22.07 -3.57 -2.00
C GLN A 144 22.60 -3.15 -3.38
N LYS A 145 21.98 -2.15 -4.01
CA LYS A 145 22.29 -1.68 -5.37
C LYS A 145 22.14 -2.79 -6.43
N THR A 146 21.18 -3.67 -6.23
CA THR A 146 20.81 -4.74 -7.18
C THR A 146 19.49 -4.40 -7.86
N ALA A 147 19.18 -5.09 -8.97
CA ALA A 147 17.85 -5.01 -9.55
C ALA A 147 16.79 -5.59 -8.59
N TYR A 148 15.53 -5.21 -8.78
CA TYR A 148 14.41 -5.68 -7.97
C TYR A 148 14.42 -7.21 -7.81
N CYS A 149 14.44 -7.68 -6.55
CA CYS A 149 14.48 -9.09 -6.15
C CYS A 149 15.67 -9.91 -6.67
N GLU A 150 16.67 -9.29 -7.32
CA GLU A 150 17.86 -9.98 -7.81
C GLU A 150 18.71 -10.45 -6.62
N GLY A 151 18.83 -11.77 -6.46
CA GLY A 151 19.63 -12.39 -5.40
C GLY A 151 18.99 -12.33 -4.01
N LEU A 152 17.73 -11.91 -3.88
CA LEU A 152 17.00 -11.95 -2.62
C LEU A 152 16.46 -13.35 -2.34
N GLY A 153 17.01 -13.98 -1.31
CA GLY A 153 16.43 -15.15 -0.66
C GLY A 153 15.91 -14.82 0.74
N PRO A 154 15.12 -15.72 1.36
CA PRO A 154 14.57 -15.50 2.69
C PRO A 154 15.63 -15.13 3.74
N GLN A 155 16.82 -15.75 3.67
CA GLN A 155 17.91 -15.47 4.59
C GLN A 155 18.49 -14.05 4.40
N GLN A 156 18.67 -13.60 3.14
CA GLN A 156 19.18 -12.26 2.83
C GLN A 156 18.21 -11.17 3.29
N ILE A 157 16.91 -11.43 3.17
CA ILE A 157 15.85 -10.52 3.61
C ILE A 157 15.79 -10.46 5.14
N GLN A 158 15.80 -11.60 5.83
CA GLN A 158 15.89 -11.66 7.29
C GLN A 158 17.15 -10.96 7.81
N GLU A 159 18.30 -11.12 7.14
CA GLU A 159 19.51 -10.40 7.49
C GLU A 159 19.35 -8.88 7.32
N ALA A 160 18.71 -8.43 6.23
CA ALA A 160 18.41 -7.02 6.01
C ALA A 160 17.56 -6.43 7.15
N ILE A 161 16.50 -7.15 7.53
CA ILE A 161 15.53 -6.76 8.56
C ILE A 161 16.17 -6.77 9.94
N TYR A 162 16.65 -7.94 10.38
CA TYR A 162 17.02 -8.17 11.78
C TYR A 162 18.47 -7.82 12.11
N VAL A 163 19.37 -7.84 11.12
CA VAL A 163 20.79 -7.55 11.34
C VAL A 163 21.15 -6.14 10.87
N ARG A 164 20.81 -5.78 9.63
CA ARG A 164 21.15 -4.46 9.06
C ARG A 164 20.20 -3.36 9.50
N GLY A 165 18.95 -3.67 9.84
CA GLY A 165 17.97 -2.72 10.36
C GLY A 165 17.31 -1.89 9.27
N VAL A 166 17.08 -2.48 8.09
CA VAL A 166 16.46 -1.83 6.91
C VAL A 166 15.07 -1.26 7.21
N LEU A 167 14.38 -1.77 8.23
CA LEU A 167 13.08 -1.25 8.63
C LEU A 167 13.12 0.20 9.12
N ALA A 168 14.25 0.65 9.69
CA ALA A 168 14.33 2.04 10.15
C ALA A 168 14.33 3.03 8.97
N SER A 169 15.05 2.72 7.88
CA SER A 169 15.03 3.54 6.66
C SER A 169 13.70 3.39 5.91
N TYR A 170 13.06 2.23 6.00
CA TYR A 170 11.73 1.99 5.45
C TYR A 170 10.64 2.81 6.16
N VAL A 171 10.59 2.81 7.49
CA VAL A 171 9.68 3.63 8.30
C VAL A 171 9.85 5.12 8.01
N SER A 172 11.09 5.59 7.82
CA SER A 172 11.35 6.99 7.48
C SER A 172 10.64 7.44 6.19
N ILE A 173 10.43 6.53 5.23
CA ILE A 173 9.66 6.83 4.01
C ILE A 173 8.16 7.00 4.34
N ALA A 174 7.61 6.15 5.20
CA ALA A 174 6.23 6.27 5.67
C ALA A 174 6.03 7.58 6.45
N ASP A 175 6.96 7.94 7.34
CA ASP A 175 6.94 9.21 8.07
C ASP A 175 6.99 10.41 7.13
N GLN A 176 7.79 10.36 6.07
CA GLN A 176 7.84 11.41 5.05
C GLN A 176 6.51 11.55 4.30
N ALA A 177 5.85 10.45 3.95
CA ALA A 177 4.53 10.47 3.32
C ALA A 177 3.47 11.09 4.24
N VAL A 178 3.49 10.75 5.53
CA VAL A 178 2.63 11.35 6.55
C VAL A 178 2.89 12.85 6.70
N GLN A 179 4.16 13.27 6.79
CA GLN A 179 4.52 14.69 6.86
C GLN A 179 4.05 15.45 5.62
N GLN A 180 4.22 14.89 4.42
CA GLN A 180 3.70 15.48 3.19
C GLN A 180 2.18 15.66 3.25
N LEU A 181 1.44 14.63 3.70
CA LEU A 181 -0.01 14.68 3.87
C LEU A 181 -0.45 15.80 4.83
N GLU A 182 0.35 16.10 5.86
CA GLU A 182 0.07 17.18 6.81
C GLU A 182 0.20 18.58 6.22
N THR A 183 1.05 18.76 5.21
CA THR A 183 1.22 20.05 4.52
C THR A 183 0.05 20.38 3.59
N LEU A 184 -0.66 19.37 3.08
CA LEU A 184 -1.74 19.53 2.12
C LEU A 184 -3.01 20.13 2.76
N LYS A 185 -3.75 20.92 1.98
CA LYS A 185 -5.01 21.58 2.37
C LYS A 185 -6.14 21.21 1.40
N PRO A 186 -7.38 21.01 1.87
CA PRO A 186 -7.84 21.14 3.26
C PRO A 186 -7.32 20.01 4.16
N SER A 187 -7.39 20.23 5.48
CA SER A 187 -7.08 19.16 6.43
C SER A 187 -8.23 18.16 6.46
N ILE A 188 -7.95 16.90 6.09
CA ILE A 188 -8.89 15.78 6.26
C ILE A 188 -8.41 14.97 7.46
N HIS A 189 -9.01 15.23 8.62
CA HIS A 189 -8.59 14.61 9.89
C HIS A 189 -8.57 13.09 9.81
N GLY A 190 -9.64 12.45 9.31
CA GLY A 190 -9.71 10.99 9.23
C GLY A 190 -8.58 10.36 8.41
N LEU A 191 -8.23 10.98 7.27
CA LEU A 191 -7.17 10.48 6.39
C LEU A 191 -5.78 10.65 7.03
N ARG A 192 -5.56 11.79 7.72
CA ARG A 192 -4.33 12.02 8.48
C ARG A 192 -4.18 11.06 9.64
N SER A 193 -5.23 10.88 10.44
CA SER A 193 -5.23 9.95 11.57
C SER A 193 -4.97 8.52 11.12
N PHE A 194 -5.58 8.11 9.99
CA PHE A 194 -5.35 6.80 9.40
C PHE A 194 -3.88 6.61 8.97
N ALA A 195 -3.32 7.54 8.18
CA ALA A 195 -1.93 7.41 7.75
C ALA A 195 -0.95 7.44 8.93
N HIS A 196 -1.22 8.29 9.95
CA HIS A 196 -0.44 8.33 11.19
C HIS A 196 -0.50 7.02 11.98
N SER A 197 -1.67 6.42 12.14
CA SER A 197 -1.78 5.18 12.93
C SER A 197 -1.00 4.05 12.28
N ILE A 198 -1.10 3.91 10.95
CA ILE A 198 -0.37 2.86 10.22
C ILE A 198 1.15 3.11 10.27
N ALA A 199 1.61 4.34 10.03
CA ALA A 199 3.03 4.67 10.14
C ALA A 199 3.58 4.43 11.56
N ALA A 200 2.79 4.77 12.59
CA ALA A 200 3.16 4.53 13.99
C ALA A 200 3.27 3.02 14.29
N GLU A 201 2.31 2.20 13.85
CA GLU A 201 2.36 0.74 14.02
C GLU A 201 3.61 0.14 13.34
N LEU A 202 3.92 0.54 12.11
CA LEU A 202 5.14 0.11 11.40
C LEU A 202 6.41 0.57 12.15
N GLY A 203 6.38 1.79 12.70
CA GLY A 203 7.46 2.34 13.52
C GLY A 203 7.68 1.59 14.84
N GLU A 204 6.61 1.17 15.51
CA GLU A 204 6.67 0.35 16.72
C GLU A 204 7.32 -1.01 16.44
N VAL A 205 6.97 -1.65 15.32
CA VAL A 205 7.59 -2.91 14.88
C VAL A 205 9.09 -2.74 14.64
N ALA A 206 9.48 -1.69 13.90
CA ALA A 206 10.89 -1.40 13.66
C ALA A 206 11.65 -1.13 14.97
N ALA A 207 11.05 -0.40 15.90
CA ALA A 207 11.63 -0.11 17.22
C ALA A 207 11.77 -1.36 18.09
N GLU A 208 10.80 -2.29 18.07
CA GLU A 208 10.90 -3.56 18.78
C GLU A 208 12.07 -4.41 18.25
N ILE A 209 12.18 -4.53 16.93
CA ILE A 209 13.27 -5.28 16.28
C ILE A 209 14.63 -4.66 16.64
N GLU A 210 14.74 -3.34 16.59
CA GLU A 210 15.96 -2.62 16.96
C GLU A 210 16.30 -2.79 18.45
N GLY A 211 15.31 -2.71 19.33
CA GLY A 211 15.46 -2.95 20.76
C GLY A 211 15.99 -4.36 21.04
N GLY A 212 15.39 -5.37 20.41
CA GLY A 212 15.85 -6.76 20.48
C GLY A 212 17.31 -6.91 20.01
N ARG A 213 17.68 -6.26 18.91
CA ARG A 213 19.05 -6.23 18.39
C ARG A 213 20.03 -5.60 19.37
N SER A 214 19.66 -4.47 19.98
CA SER A 214 20.47 -3.77 20.98
C SER A 214 20.73 -4.63 22.22
N HIS A 215 19.70 -5.32 22.72
CA HIS A 215 19.83 -6.28 23.82
C HIS A 215 20.74 -7.47 23.46
N LEU A 216 20.56 -8.05 22.27
CA LEU A 216 21.43 -9.14 21.81
C LEU A 216 22.91 -8.72 21.70
N ARG A 217 23.19 -7.48 21.28
CA ARG A 217 24.56 -6.92 21.27
C ARG A 217 25.16 -6.76 22.67
N ARG A 218 24.32 -6.57 23.69
CA ARG A 218 24.74 -6.52 25.11
C ARG A 218 24.91 -7.91 25.73
N GLY A 219 24.44 -8.96 25.05
CA GLY A 219 24.63 -10.36 25.40
C GLY A 219 23.32 -11.13 25.53
N GLY A 220 23.36 -12.46 25.31
CA GLY A 220 22.16 -13.31 25.34
C GLY A 220 21.41 -13.33 26.68
N LEU A 221 22.11 -13.08 27.80
CA LEU A 221 21.49 -12.93 29.11
C LEU A 221 20.66 -11.63 29.22
N ASP A 222 21.15 -10.51 28.72
CA ASP A 222 20.44 -9.21 28.72
C ASP A 222 19.16 -9.29 27.88
N TYR A 223 19.24 -9.96 26.73
CA TYR A 223 18.07 -10.26 25.89
C TYR A 223 17.05 -11.18 26.58
N TRP A 224 17.51 -12.24 27.24
CA TRP A 224 16.62 -13.14 27.95
C TRP A 224 15.90 -12.42 29.10
N LEU A 225 16.60 -11.58 29.86
CA LEU A 225 16.03 -10.79 30.96
C LEU A 225 14.98 -9.79 30.44
N SER A 226 15.23 -9.10 29.32
CA SER A 226 14.28 -8.14 28.77
C SER A 226 12.98 -8.78 28.26
N LYS A 227 13.02 -10.05 27.83
CA LYS A 227 11.84 -10.81 27.38
C LYS A 227 11.10 -11.57 28.50
N ASN A 228 11.76 -11.93 29.60
CA ASN A 228 11.20 -12.84 30.62
C ASN A 228 11.00 -12.24 32.03
N MET A 229 11.41 -10.99 32.29
CA MET A 229 11.23 -10.33 33.59
C MET A 229 10.33 -9.08 33.52
N LYS A 230 9.16 -9.21 32.86
CA LYS A 230 8.06 -8.23 32.97
C LYS A 230 7.06 -8.66 34.04
#